data_AF-A0A420I2Z3-F1
#
_entry.id   AF-A0A420I2Z3-F1
#
_cell.length_a   1.000
_cell.length_b   1.000
_cell.length_c   1.000
_cell.angle_alpha   90.00
_cell.angle_beta   90.00
_cell.angle_gamma   90.00
#
_symmetry.space_group_name_H-M   'P 1'
#
loop_
_entity.id
_entity.type
_entity.pdbx_description
1 polymer ?
#
loop_
_entity_poly.entity_id
_entity_poly.type
_entity_poly.pdbx_seq_one_letter_code
_entity_poly.pdbx_strand_id
1 'polypeptide(L)'
;MRDLRGQALESKKTVSRKAQLRESVRASQTPNQPSNQQSYSSHGADNKYNSGNCGKSTETVENDEKNSNILGKSSDSWAVEIKDLIEEIKEKKRSTTQGREKALSRYANNLMSRYAFEEITGKSRELTPALLKSIKGNVSEKEACNALLAITLTVITIPSEINYDFVEQDLKRTYRDSKFSHVKAIAIYSLSAIAPYAGASEFEINEIMDELIDIVESDGNSIDAPDNAEVVVAACEAWGHLATFLDDLESKTETVMDAFMEQLNSSDSNVQIAAGENIALLYESSYTEREAEDGPASKIYDNEGFLIDSSRVKRYEVYKHKDQLLHTLTSLKNESSKHIAKRDRKNLHASFSDIINTIEYPTRGPRFQNAINVETGNRYGSRMKIRVKNKASLDIDKWWKMFRLNALKEVLGGGFLVHFQQNNAIIDSIGFNN
;
A
#
# COMPACT_ATOMS: atom_id res chain seq x y z
N MET A 1 28.62 -67.32 9.22
CA MET A 1 28.10 -68.07 8.06
C MET A 1 26.58 -68.00 8.06
N ARG A 2 25.98 -67.78 6.88
CA ARG A 2 24.55 -67.71 6.52
C ARG A 2 23.85 -66.36 6.78
N ASP A 3 23.06 -65.80 5.86
CA ASP A 3 23.02 -65.88 4.40
C ASP A 3 22.13 -64.72 3.91
N LEU A 4 22.44 -64.19 2.75
CA LEU A 4 21.66 -63.20 2.01
C LEU A 4 20.54 -63.92 1.23
N ARG A 5 19.27 -63.53 1.41
CA ARG A 5 18.23 -63.70 0.37
C ARG A 5 17.09 -62.72 0.61
N GLY A 6 16.93 -61.78 -0.32
CA GLY A 6 15.87 -60.79 -0.29
C GLY A 6 14.58 -61.26 -0.94
N GLN A 7 13.66 -60.28 -0.99
CA GLN A 7 12.43 -60.20 -1.78
C GLN A 7 11.31 -61.14 -1.31
N ALA A 8 10.03 -60.74 -1.25
CA ALA A 8 9.35 -59.50 -1.59
C ALA A 8 7.89 -59.63 -1.10
N LEU A 9 7.15 -58.53 -1.21
CA LEU A 9 5.68 -58.42 -1.23
C LEU A 9 5.02 -58.19 0.14
N GLU A 10 4.81 -56.92 0.47
CA GLU A 10 3.47 -56.49 0.92
C GLU A 10 3.24 -55.00 0.63
N SER A 11 2.01 -54.73 0.22
CA SER A 11 1.61 -53.65 -0.67
C SER A 11 1.27 -52.38 0.10
N LYS A 12 1.90 -51.24 -0.25
CA LYS A 12 1.56 -49.93 0.29
C LYS A 12 0.22 -49.46 -0.28
N LYS A 13 -0.87 -49.63 0.49
CA LYS A 13 -2.12 -48.87 0.28
C LYS A 13 -1.92 -47.44 0.80
N THR A 14 -1.96 -46.48 -0.11
CA THR A 14 -2.05 -45.04 0.16
C THR A 14 -3.40 -44.71 0.78
N VAL A 15 -3.41 -44.07 1.95
CA VAL A 15 -4.62 -43.48 2.55
C VAL A 15 -4.55 -41.96 2.41
N SER A 16 -5.65 -41.38 1.95
CA SER A 16 -5.81 -39.97 1.55
C SER A 16 -5.75 -38.98 2.72
N ARG A 17 -5.08 -37.83 2.53
CA ARG A 17 -4.93 -36.68 3.46
C ARG A 17 -6.25 -36.12 4.02
N LYS A 18 -7.40 -36.45 3.43
CA LYS A 18 -8.71 -35.90 3.83
C LYS A 18 -9.26 -36.51 5.13
N ALA A 19 -8.69 -37.61 5.62
CA ALA A 19 -9.13 -38.28 6.85
C ALA A 19 -8.47 -37.75 8.14
N GLN A 20 -7.27 -37.16 8.06
CA GLN A 20 -6.53 -36.68 9.25
C GLN A 20 -7.04 -35.35 9.83
N LEU A 21 -7.78 -34.55 9.04
CA LEU A 21 -8.28 -33.23 9.48
C LEU A 21 -9.59 -33.30 10.30
N ARG A 22 -10.24 -34.46 10.41
CA ARG A 22 -11.52 -34.60 11.13
C ARG A 22 -11.38 -35.10 12.58
N GLU A 23 -10.21 -35.62 12.97
CA GLU A 23 -9.99 -36.10 14.35
C GLU A 23 -9.39 -35.06 15.30
N SER A 24 -8.81 -33.96 14.78
CA SER A 24 -8.25 -32.88 15.61
C SER A 24 -9.29 -31.88 16.15
N VAL A 25 -10.51 -31.85 15.59
CA VAL A 25 -11.57 -30.89 15.99
C VAL A 25 -12.41 -31.38 17.17
N ARG A 26 -12.21 -32.62 17.65
CA ARG A 26 -13.07 -33.23 18.67
C ARG A 26 -12.45 -33.32 20.08
N ALA A 27 -11.23 -32.81 20.27
CA ALA A 27 -10.47 -32.96 21.52
C ALA A 27 -10.11 -31.61 22.17
N SER A 28 -11.11 -30.76 22.43
CA SER A 28 -10.99 -29.67 23.41
C SER A 28 -12.35 -29.02 23.69
N GLN A 29 -13.17 -29.68 24.52
CA GLN A 29 -14.30 -29.04 25.20
C GLN A 29 -14.34 -29.55 26.65
N THR A 30 -14.09 -28.65 27.60
CA THR A 30 -14.45 -28.82 29.03
C THR A 30 -15.02 -27.50 29.55
N PRO A 31 -15.91 -27.54 30.57
CA PRO A 31 -16.98 -26.54 30.75
C PRO A 31 -16.66 -25.43 31.77
N ASN A 32 -17.36 -24.31 31.59
CA ASN A 32 -17.33 -23.07 32.37
C ASN A 32 -17.57 -23.23 33.88
N GLN A 33 -16.83 -22.47 34.69
CA GLN A 33 -17.26 -21.95 35.99
C GLN A 33 -17.18 -20.40 36.00
N PRO A 34 -18.07 -19.69 36.71
CA PRO A 34 -18.07 -18.23 36.73
C PRO A 34 -17.27 -17.70 37.93
N SER A 35 -16.31 -16.80 37.68
CA SER A 35 -15.67 -15.99 38.72
C SER A 35 -15.75 -14.52 38.34
N ASN A 36 -16.57 -13.78 39.10
CA ASN A 36 -16.56 -12.32 39.19
C ASN A 36 -15.14 -11.82 39.48
N GLN A 37 -14.63 -10.89 38.66
CA GLN A 37 -13.64 -9.92 39.11
C GLN A 37 -13.68 -8.64 38.27
N GLN A 38 -13.60 -7.55 39.03
CA GLN A 38 -13.84 -6.14 38.74
C GLN A 38 -13.09 -5.58 37.52
N SER A 39 -13.83 -4.82 36.71
CA SER A 39 -13.35 -3.98 35.62
C SER A 39 -12.46 -2.85 36.16
N TYR A 40 -11.18 -2.86 35.79
CA TYR A 40 -10.34 -1.66 35.74
C TYR A 40 -10.31 -1.16 34.29
N SER A 41 -10.89 0.02 34.09
CA SER A 41 -10.85 0.79 32.85
C SER A 41 -9.43 1.28 32.56
N SER A 42 -8.82 0.76 31.49
CA SER A 42 -7.62 1.35 30.89
C SER A 42 -8.00 1.91 29.51
N HIS A 43 -8.05 3.24 29.42
CA HIS A 43 -8.14 3.96 28.16
C HIS A 43 -6.81 3.82 27.41
N GLY A 44 -6.73 2.83 26.53
CA GLY A 44 -5.73 2.75 25.47
C GLY A 44 -6.31 3.31 24.18
N ALA A 45 -5.69 4.36 23.64
CA ALA A 45 -6.05 4.93 22.36
C ALA A 45 -5.66 3.95 21.23
N ASP A 46 -6.64 3.22 20.74
CA ASP A 46 -6.56 2.43 19.50
C ASP A 46 -6.54 3.39 18.30
N ASN A 47 -5.35 3.75 17.81
CA ASN A 47 -5.18 4.24 16.44
C ASN A 47 -4.88 3.03 15.54
N LYS A 48 -5.94 2.28 15.18
CA LYS A 48 -5.92 1.38 14.04
C LYS A 48 -6.32 2.17 12.80
N TYR A 49 -5.34 2.76 12.10
CA TYR A 49 -5.53 3.12 10.70
C TYR A 49 -5.47 1.82 9.90
N ASN A 50 -6.66 1.27 9.66
CA ASN A 50 -6.85 0.09 8.85
C ASN A 50 -6.99 0.60 7.41
N SER A 51 -5.94 0.45 6.59
CA SER A 51 -6.05 0.58 5.13
C SER A 51 -7.19 -0.32 4.66
N GLY A 52 -8.13 0.25 3.93
CA GLY A 52 -9.44 -0.37 3.68
C GLY A 52 -10.61 0.61 3.67
N ASN A 53 -10.38 1.92 3.71
CA ASN A 53 -11.44 2.91 3.47
C ASN A 53 -11.55 3.29 1.99
N CYS A 54 -11.72 2.31 1.10
CA CYS A 54 -12.17 2.55 -0.29
C CYS A 54 -13.70 2.31 -0.38
N GLY A 55 -14.43 2.87 0.57
CA GLY A 55 -15.80 2.45 0.90
C GLY A 55 -16.84 3.55 1.08
N LYS A 56 -16.51 4.82 0.82
CA LYS A 56 -17.41 5.98 0.62
C LYS A 56 -16.52 7.23 0.75
N SER A 57 -16.20 7.88 -0.36
CA SER A 57 -15.62 9.23 -0.29
C SER A 57 -16.30 10.14 -1.31
N THR A 58 -17.53 10.56 -1.00
CA THR A 58 -17.76 12.00 -0.92
C THR A 58 -17.34 12.41 0.49
N GLU A 59 -16.05 12.29 0.79
CA GLU A 59 -15.46 12.89 1.97
C GLU A 59 -15.09 14.31 1.54
N THR A 60 -16.04 15.22 1.70
CA THR A 60 -15.66 16.60 2.03
C THR A 60 -14.80 16.48 3.27
N VAL A 61 -13.48 16.65 3.12
CA VAL A 61 -12.60 16.92 4.25
C VAL A 61 -12.92 18.35 4.68
N GLU A 62 -14.02 18.49 5.42
CA GLU A 62 -14.38 19.71 6.12
C GLU A 62 -13.55 19.74 7.41
N ASN A 63 -12.67 20.73 7.51
CA ASN A 63 -11.95 21.04 8.74
C ASN A 63 -12.96 21.39 9.84
N ASP A 64 -13.05 20.56 10.88
CA ASP A 64 -13.56 20.99 12.18
C ASP A 64 -12.50 21.84 12.89
N GLU A 65 -12.33 23.09 12.44
CA GLU A 65 -11.56 24.14 13.12
C GLU A 65 -12.34 24.67 14.35
N LYS A 66 -12.71 23.79 15.28
CA LYS A 66 -13.14 24.18 16.63
C LYS A 66 -12.07 23.79 17.64
N ASN A 67 -10.91 24.42 17.53
CA ASN A 67 -9.99 24.65 18.67
C ASN A 67 -8.89 25.69 18.37
N SER A 68 -9.14 26.67 17.52
CA SER A 68 -8.20 27.77 17.24
C SER A 68 -8.38 28.97 18.19
N ASN A 69 -8.60 28.73 19.48
CA ASN A 69 -8.63 29.79 20.49
C ASN A 69 -7.97 29.34 21.79
N ILE A 70 -6.67 29.05 21.72
CA ILE A 70 -5.76 29.16 22.88
C ILE A 70 -4.53 29.95 22.44
N LEU A 71 -4.69 31.27 22.47
CA LEU A 71 -3.75 32.25 23.01
C LEU A 71 -2.23 31.94 22.88
N GLY A 72 -1.59 32.51 21.86
CA GLY A 72 -0.32 33.22 21.99
C GLY A 72 0.86 32.51 22.68
N LYS A 73 1.18 31.25 22.33
CA LYS A 73 2.50 30.66 22.59
C LYS A 73 3.21 30.42 21.26
N SER A 74 4.28 31.20 21.05
CA SER A 74 5.28 31.21 19.97
C SER A 74 5.05 30.29 18.76
N SER A 75 4.87 30.91 17.58
CA SER A 75 4.83 30.26 16.27
C SER A 75 6.01 29.28 16.00
N ASP A 76 7.12 29.40 16.74
CA ASP A 76 8.33 28.59 16.57
C ASP A 76 8.49 27.45 17.60
N SER A 77 7.52 27.25 18.50
CA SER A 77 7.65 26.23 19.56
C SER A 77 7.82 24.81 19.01
N TRP A 78 7.20 24.50 17.87
CA TRP A 78 7.26 23.19 17.24
C TRP A 78 8.60 22.98 16.50
N ALA A 79 9.18 24.04 15.94
CA ALA A 79 10.48 23.97 15.26
C ALA A 79 11.61 23.72 16.26
N VAL A 80 11.53 24.30 17.46
CA VAL A 80 12.42 23.97 18.58
C VAL A 80 12.21 22.53 19.03
N GLU A 81 10.95 22.08 19.15
CA GLU A 81 10.64 20.69 19.51
C GLU A 81 11.22 19.67 18.52
N ILE A 82 11.16 19.93 17.20
CA ILE A 82 11.78 19.06 16.20
C ILE A 82 13.29 18.97 16.40
N LYS A 83 13.96 20.10 16.64
CA LYS A 83 15.41 20.14 16.90
C LYS A 83 15.78 19.36 18.15
N ASP A 84 15.03 19.51 19.23
CA ASP A 84 15.24 18.75 20.47
C ASP A 84 15.03 17.25 20.26
N LEU A 85 13.99 16.87 19.51
CA LEU A 85 13.71 15.47 19.16
C LEU A 85 14.82 14.85 18.30
N ILE A 86 15.42 15.61 17.37
CA ILE A 86 16.57 15.15 16.57
C ILE A 86 17.76 14.83 17.47
N GLU A 87 18.07 15.70 18.44
CA GLU A 87 19.15 15.43 19.40
C GLU A 87 18.82 14.23 20.31
N GLU A 88 17.57 14.07 20.75
CA GLU A 88 17.12 12.90 21.52
C GLU A 88 17.26 11.60 20.73
N ILE A 89 16.89 11.60 19.44
CA ILE A 89 17.01 10.43 18.54
C ILE A 89 18.49 10.07 18.32
N LYS A 90 19.37 11.07 18.21
CA LYS A 90 20.82 10.86 18.11
C LYS A 90 21.41 10.27 19.39
N GLU A 91 20.99 10.72 20.58
CA GLU A 91 21.53 10.28 21.87
C GLU A 91 20.95 8.94 22.39
N LYS A 92 21.12 7.86 21.62
CA LYS A 92 20.59 6.54 21.97
C LYS A 92 21.10 5.96 23.31
N LYS A 93 22.34 6.28 23.72
CA LYS A 93 23.05 5.60 24.83
C LYS A 93 22.40 5.79 26.21
N ARG A 94 21.60 6.85 26.41
CA ARG A 94 20.97 7.17 27.70
C ARG A 94 19.44 7.00 27.68
N SER A 95 18.88 6.56 26.56
CA SER A 95 17.43 6.48 26.37
C SER A 95 16.89 5.07 26.59
N THR A 96 15.75 4.96 27.27
CA THR A 96 15.01 3.70 27.43
C THR A 96 14.26 3.35 26.14
N THR A 97 13.85 2.09 25.94
CA THR A 97 13.04 1.69 24.78
C THR A 97 11.77 2.52 24.66
N GLN A 98 11.05 2.73 25.76
CA GLN A 98 9.85 3.57 25.79
C GLN A 98 10.15 5.05 25.45
N GLY A 99 11.30 5.58 25.91
CA GLY A 99 11.76 6.92 25.56
C GLY A 99 11.97 7.07 24.06
N ARG A 100 12.69 6.11 23.45
CA ARG A 100 12.94 6.09 21.99
C ARG A 100 11.65 5.97 21.19
N GLU A 101 10.75 5.06 21.58
CA GLU A 101 9.44 4.93 20.94
C GLU A 101 8.66 6.26 20.93
N LYS A 102 8.67 6.98 22.07
CA LYS A 102 7.98 8.27 22.20
C LYS A 102 8.66 9.36 21.38
N ALA A 103 9.98 9.43 21.38
CA ALA A 103 10.73 10.42 20.60
C ALA A 103 10.49 10.23 19.09
N LEU A 104 10.61 9.00 18.59
CA LEU A 104 10.38 8.66 17.19
C LEU A 104 8.94 8.95 16.76
N SER A 105 7.95 8.55 17.58
CA SER A 105 6.54 8.83 17.29
C SER A 105 6.24 10.34 17.27
N ARG A 106 6.79 11.11 18.21
CA ARG A 106 6.62 12.58 18.22
C ARG A 106 7.29 13.24 17.04
N TYR A 107 8.47 12.78 16.65
CA TYR A 107 9.17 13.27 15.46
C TYR A 107 8.34 13.00 14.20
N ALA A 108 7.91 11.75 14.00
CA ALA A 108 7.04 11.38 12.89
C ALA A 108 5.73 12.20 12.87
N ASN A 109 5.05 12.35 14.00
CA ASN A 109 3.81 13.14 14.07
C ASN A 109 4.02 14.62 13.71
N ASN A 110 5.16 15.21 14.10
CA ASN A 110 5.49 16.58 13.71
C ASN A 110 5.72 16.68 12.19
N LEU A 111 6.43 15.72 11.60
CA LEU A 111 6.67 15.69 10.15
C LEU A 111 5.41 15.34 9.36
N MET A 112 4.49 14.51 9.87
CA MET A 112 3.21 14.28 9.21
C MET A 112 2.38 15.57 9.17
N SER A 113 2.25 16.24 10.31
CA SER A 113 1.36 17.41 10.45
C SER A 113 1.91 18.70 9.86
N ARG A 114 3.20 18.79 9.55
CA ARG A 114 3.88 20.00 9.08
C ARG A 114 4.98 19.70 8.07
N TYR A 115 5.14 20.56 7.07
CA TYR A 115 6.29 20.50 6.17
C TYR A 115 7.52 21.14 6.83
N ALA A 116 8.32 20.33 7.52
CA ALA A 116 9.45 20.76 8.35
C ALA A 116 10.80 20.74 7.60
N PHE A 117 10.82 21.24 6.35
CA PHE A 117 12.01 21.20 5.49
C PHE A 117 13.19 21.96 6.09
N GLU A 118 12.98 23.21 6.50
CA GLU A 118 14.03 24.09 7.02
C GLU A 118 14.62 23.57 8.34
N GLU A 119 13.82 22.89 9.17
CA GLU A 119 14.24 22.39 10.47
C GLU A 119 15.17 21.17 10.38
N ILE A 120 15.00 20.34 9.34
CA ILE A 120 15.73 19.06 9.20
C ILE A 120 16.82 19.09 8.13
N THR A 121 16.78 20.05 7.20
CA THR A 121 17.81 20.25 6.17
C THR A 121 19.19 20.40 6.82
N GLY A 122 20.19 19.73 6.27
CA GLY A 122 21.56 19.67 6.78
C GLY A 122 21.77 18.74 7.98
N LYS A 123 20.73 18.01 8.43
CA LYS A 123 20.82 17.08 9.57
C LYS A 123 20.82 15.60 9.18
N SER A 124 20.56 15.28 7.91
CA SER A 124 20.50 13.91 7.36
C SER A 124 21.70 13.04 7.75
N ARG A 125 22.93 13.57 7.65
CA ARG A 125 24.18 12.83 7.92
C ARG A 125 24.24 12.19 9.31
N GLU A 126 23.65 12.81 10.32
CA GLU A 126 23.62 12.27 11.70
C GLU A 126 22.28 11.63 12.03
N LEU A 127 21.18 12.16 11.49
CA LEU A 127 19.83 11.68 11.78
C LEU A 127 19.55 10.33 11.12
N THR A 128 19.89 10.16 9.85
CA THR A 128 19.60 8.93 9.09
C THR A 128 20.25 7.70 9.75
N PRO A 129 21.55 7.70 10.11
CA PRO A 129 22.15 6.57 10.83
C PRO A 129 21.51 6.30 12.19
N ALA A 130 21.03 7.33 12.90
CA ALA A 130 20.36 7.17 14.19
C ALA A 130 18.99 6.48 14.05
N LEU A 131 18.22 6.84 13.03
CA LEU A 131 16.95 6.19 12.68
C LEU A 131 17.18 4.73 12.25
N LEU A 132 18.13 4.49 11.33
CA LEU A 132 18.50 3.14 10.88
C LEU A 132 18.96 2.24 12.04
N LYS A 133 19.67 2.79 13.03
CA LYS A 133 20.07 2.05 14.24
C LYS A 133 18.87 1.66 15.12
N SER A 134 17.79 2.42 15.09
CA SER A 134 16.54 2.07 15.81
C SER A 134 15.77 0.97 15.08
N ILE A 135 15.79 1.00 13.74
CA ILE A 135 15.26 -0.08 12.89
C ILE A 135 16.04 -1.39 13.13
N LYS A 136 17.38 -1.39 12.95
CA LYS A 136 18.25 -2.56 13.16
C LYS A 136 18.17 -3.17 14.55
N GLY A 137 17.95 -2.33 15.56
CA GLY A 137 17.83 -2.78 16.94
C GLY A 137 16.64 -3.70 17.14
N ASN A 138 15.54 -3.44 16.41
CA ASN A 138 14.27 -4.19 16.42
C ASN A 138 13.89 -4.71 17.83
N VAL A 139 14.10 -3.86 18.84
CA VAL A 139 13.98 -4.24 20.25
C VAL A 139 12.51 -4.42 20.62
N SER A 140 11.67 -3.52 20.13
CA SER A 140 10.22 -3.61 20.16
C SER A 140 9.65 -3.35 18.78
N GLU A 141 8.52 -4.00 18.49
CA GLU A 141 7.72 -3.76 17.28
C GLU A 141 7.41 -2.27 17.09
N LYS A 142 7.02 -1.59 18.19
CA LYS A 142 6.67 -0.16 18.17
C LYS A 142 7.87 0.75 17.90
N GLU A 143 9.06 0.46 18.46
CA GLU A 143 10.28 1.24 18.16
C GLU A 143 10.62 1.10 16.67
N ALA A 144 10.56 -0.12 16.13
CA ALA A 144 10.86 -0.38 14.72
C ALA A 144 9.87 0.31 13.78
N CYS A 145 8.55 0.16 14.00
CA CYS A 145 7.54 0.83 13.17
C CYS A 145 7.66 2.36 13.23
N ASN A 146 7.86 2.95 14.41
CA ASN A 146 8.04 4.39 14.53
C ASN A 146 9.33 4.88 13.85
N ALA A 147 10.40 4.09 13.88
CA ALA A 147 11.65 4.42 13.20
C ALA A 147 11.53 4.33 11.67
N LEU A 148 10.82 3.32 11.16
CA LEU A 148 10.49 3.16 9.74
C LEU A 148 9.63 4.33 9.22
N LEU A 149 8.60 4.72 9.98
CA LEU A 149 7.78 5.87 9.65
C LEU A 149 8.61 7.17 9.70
N ALA A 150 9.42 7.35 10.74
CA ALA A 150 10.28 8.52 10.88
C ALA A 150 11.25 8.68 9.71
N ILE A 151 11.96 7.61 9.30
CA ILE A 151 12.89 7.69 8.17
C ILE A 151 12.19 7.94 6.85
N THR A 152 11.02 7.33 6.63
CA THR A 152 10.20 7.57 5.43
C THR A 152 9.79 9.03 5.33
N LEU A 153 9.30 9.61 6.44
CA LEU A 153 8.93 11.03 6.50
C LEU A 153 10.13 11.95 6.34
N THR A 154 11.30 11.60 6.90
CA THR A 154 12.54 12.36 6.69
C THR A 154 12.89 12.39 5.20
N VAL A 155 12.90 11.24 4.51
CA VAL A 155 13.20 11.16 3.07
C VAL A 155 12.20 11.99 2.24
N ILE A 156 10.90 11.86 2.48
CA ILE A 156 9.87 12.62 1.74
C ILE A 156 9.99 14.14 1.98
N THR A 157 10.47 14.53 3.16
CA THR A 157 10.63 15.95 3.51
C THR A 157 11.92 16.53 2.92
N ILE A 158 13.04 15.79 2.91
CA ILE A 158 14.34 16.22 2.35
C ILE A 158 14.89 15.22 1.31
N PRO A 159 14.19 15.00 0.17
CA PRO A 159 14.52 13.94 -0.79
C PRO A 159 15.94 14.05 -1.37
N SER A 160 16.47 15.28 -1.51
CA SER A 160 17.79 15.52 -2.09
C SER A 160 18.98 15.22 -1.16
N GLU A 161 18.76 14.96 0.14
CA GLU A 161 19.83 14.74 1.10
C GLU A 161 20.10 13.26 1.42
N ILE A 162 19.21 12.35 1.03
CA ILE A 162 19.29 10.94 1.38
C ILE A 162 19.28 10.12 0.09
N ASN A 163 20.39 9.46 -0.21
CA ASN A 163 20.48 8.53 -1.33
C ASN A 163 19.93 7.15 -0.91
N TYR A 164 19.20 6.52 -1.83
CA TYR A 164 18.65 5.17 -1.74
C TYR A 164 19.67 4.13 -1.22
N ASP A 165 20.91 4.14 -1.72
CA ASP A 165 21.99 3.23 -1.33
C ASP A 165 22.22 3.19 0.20
N PHE A 166 21.99 4.31 0.89
CA PHE A 166 22.22 4.41 2.33
C PHE A 166 21.13 3.74 3.18
N VAL A 167 19.94 3.53 2.63
CA VAL A 167 18.75 3.09 3.38
C VAL A 167 18.24 1.74 2.90
N GLU A 168 18.45 1.39 1.64
CA GLU A 168 17.96 0.15 1.02
C GLU A 168 18.29 -1.09 1.84
N GLN A 169 19.58 -1.35 2.07
CA GLN A 169 20.04 -2.61 2.66
C GLN A 169 19.38 -2.86 4.02
N ASP A 170 19.20 -1.80 4.80
CA ASP A 170 18.62 -1.87 6.13
C ASP A 170 17.11 -2.11 6.10
N LEU A 171 16.41 -1.49 5.14
CA LEU A 171 14.98 -1.71 4.93
C LEU A 171 14.72 -3.12 4.37
N LYS A 172 15.49 -3.56 3.37
CA LYS A 172 15.43 -4.92 2.81
C LYS A 172 15.65 -5.98 3.88
N ARG A 173 16.69 -5.79 4.69
CA ARG A 173 16.96 -6.66 5.84
C ARG A 173 15.81 -6.66 6.84
N THR A 174 15.16 -5.51 7.05
CA THR A 174 14.08 -5.41 8.04
C THR A 174 12.85 -6.24 7.65
N TYR A 175 12.38 -6.19 6.40
CA TYR A 175 11.25 -7.04 6.01
C TYR A 175 11.64 -8.52 5.87
N ARG A 176 12.89 -8.84 5.52
CA ARG A 176 13.38 -10.24 5.49
C ARG A 176 13.54 -10.85 6.88
N ASP A 177 14.19 -10.14 7.80
CA ASP A 177 14.68 -10.74 9.06
C ASP A 177 13.81 -10.42 10.29
N SER A 178 12.90 -9.43 10.23
CA SER A 178 12.11 -9.07 11.41
C SER A 178 11.25 -10.24 11.89
N LYS A 179 11.17 -10.44 13.20
CA LYS A 179 10.28 -11.45 13.82
C LYS A 179 8.82 -11.01 13.90
N PHE A 180 8.53 -9.74 13.61
CA PHE A 180 7.20 -9.15 13.67
C PHE A 180 6.68 -8.92 12.26
N SER A 181 5.62 -9.61 11.84
CA SER A 181 5.03 -9.48 10.50
C SER A 181 4.58 -8.05 10.21
N HIS A 182 4.03 -7.35 11.20
CA HIS A 182 3.66 -5.95 11.06
C HIS A 182 4.87 -5.06 10.70
N VAL A 183 6.02 -5.26 11.35
CA VAL A 183 7.26 -4.55 11.00
C VAL A 183 7.71 -4.88 9.57
N LYS A 184 7.50 -6.12 9.10
CA LYS A 184 7.81 -6.49 7.71
C LYS A 184 6.95 -5.70 6.73
N ALA A 185 5.63 -5.67 6.95
CA ALA A 185 4.69 -4.90 6.14
C ALA A 185 5.05 -3.40 6.11
N ILE A 186 5.28 -2.79 7.27
CA ILE A 186 5.69 -1.37 7.35
C ILE A 186 7.03 -1.11 6.65
N ALA A 187 7.98 -2.05 6.72
CA ALA A 187 9.26 -1.92 6.02
C ALA A 187 9.11 -2.02 4.49
N ILE A 188 8.21 -2.87 3.99
CA ILE A 188 7.85 -2.94 2.57
C ILE A 188 7.25 -1.61 2.09
N TYR A 189 6.25 -1.08 2.81
CA TYR A 189 5.67 0.22 2.50
C TYR A 189 6.72 1.34 2.53
N SER A 190 7.57 1.36 3.58
CA SER A 190 8.63 2.35 3.74
C SER A 190 9.62 2.31 2.59
N LEU A 191 10.08 1.13 2.17
CA LEU A 191 10.98 0.99 1.02
C LEU A 191 10.35 1.50 -0.27
N SER A 192 9.09 1.13 -0.52
CA SER A 192 8.36 1.55 -1.72
C SER A 192 8.13 3.07 -1.76
N ALA A 193 7.92 3.69 -0.60
CA ALA A 193 7.73 5.13 -0.47
C ALA A 193 9.07 5.88 -0.54
N ILE A 194 10.15 5.32 -0.03
CA ILE A 194 11.47 5.94 -0.01
C ILE A 194 12.14 5.89 -1.39
N ALA A 195 12.06 4.77 -2.11
CA ALA A 195 12.85 4.55 -3.31
C ALA A 195 12.73 5.68 -4.36
N PRO A 196 11.52 6.13 -4.75
CA PRO A 196 11.38 7.21 -5.73
C PRO A 196 11.91 8.57 -5.23
N TYR A 197 11.79 8.83 -3.93
CA TYR A 197 12.20 10.11 -3.33
C TYR A 197 13.69 10.18 -3.03
N ALA A 198 14.33 9.03 -2.76
CA ALA A 198 15.75 8.91 -2.47
C ALA A 198 16.61 8.71 -3.75
N GLY A 199 15.99 8.79 -4.93
CA GLY A 199 16.67 8.73 -6.21
C GLY A 199 17.06 7.33 -6.67
N ALA A 200 16.29 6.30 -6.29
CA ALA A 200 16.47 4.96 -6.85
C ALA A 200 16.30 4.98 -8.38
N SER A 201 17.20 4.33 -9.08
CA SER A 201 17.14 4.09 -10.52
C SER A 201 16.02 3.12 -10.87
N GLU A 202 15.63 3.12 -12.14
CA GLU A 202 14.67 2.13 -12.66
C GLU A 202 15.15 0.69 -12.42
N PHE A 203 16.45 0.41 -12.53
CA PHE A 203 16.99 -0.92 -12.25
C PHE A 203 16.73 -1.35 -10.80
N GLU A 204 17.03 -0.47 -9.83
CA GLU A 204 16.80 -0.74 -8.41
C GLU A 204 15.30 -0.89 -8.12
N ILE A 205 14.45 -0.05 -8.71
CA ILE A 205 12.98 -0.19 -8.60
C ILE A 205 12.53 -1.55 -9.13
N ASN A 206 13.04 -1.98 -10.28
CA ASN A 206 12.73 -3.29 -10.85
C ASN A 206 13.18 -4.45 -9.94
N GLU A 207 14.36 -4.36 -9.31
CA GLU A 207 14.82 -5.37 -8.35
C GLU A 207 13.92 -5.44 -7.12
N ILE A 208 13.50 -4.29 -6.56
CA ILE A 208 12.53 -4.28 -5.45
C ILE A 208 11.23 -4.96 -5.90
N MET A 209 10.72 -4.61 -7.07
CA MET A 209 9.48 -5.18 -7.59
C MET A 209 9.55 -6.70 -7.76
N ASP A 210 10.67 -7.24 -8.23
CA ASP A 210 10.86 -8.70 -8.34
C ASP A 210 10.80 -9.38 -6.97
N GLU A 211 11.47 -8.82 -5.95
CA GLU A 211 11.39 -9.34 -4.58
C GLU A 211 9.97 -9.26 -3.99
N LEU A 212 9.20 -8.21 -4.33
CA LEU A 212 7.82 -8.08 -3.87
C LEU A 212 6.91 -9.14 -4.52
N ILE A 213 7.14 -9.47 -5.79
CA ILE A 213 6.40 -10.55 -6.45
C ILE A 213 6.75 -11.91 -5.86
N ASP A 214 8.00 -12.17 -5.51
CA ASP A 214 8.38 -13.38 -4.78
C ASP A 214 7.63 -13.50 -3.43
N ILE A 215 7.39 -12.38 -2.74
CA ILE A 215 6.58 -12.34 -1.50
C ILE A 215 5.12 -12.65 -1.81
N VAL A 216 4.56 -12.09 -2.88
CA VAL A 216 3.17 -12.31 -3.29
C VAL A 216 2.93 -13.76 -3.72
N GLU A 217 3.76 -14.32 -4.59
CA GLU A 217 3.64 -15.71 -5.08
C GLU A 217 3.79 -16.75 -3.98
N SER A 218 4.61 -16.44 -2.97
CA SER A 218 4.88 -17.37 -1.87
C SER A 218 3.94 -17.19 -0.67
N ASP A 219 2.91 -16.35 -0.77
CA ASP A 219 2.03 -15.98 0.35
C ASP A 219 2.81 -15.54 1.60
N GLY A 220 3.89 -14.78 1.39
CA GLY A 220 4.78 -14.28 2.45
C GLY A 220 5.84 -15.28 2.94
N ASN A 221 5.87 -16.52 2.45
CA ASN A 221 6.84 -17.53 2.88
C ASN A 221 8.30 -17.14 2.57
N SER A 222 8.56 -16.42 1.47
CA SER A 222 9.92 -16.02 1.05
C SER A 222 10.64 -15.14 2.08
N ILE A 223 9.89 -14.54 3.01
CA ILE A 223 10.42 -13.69 4.09
C ILE A 223 9.98 -14.18 5.49
N ASP A 224 9.74 -15.48 5.67
CA ASP A 224 9.33 -16.08 6.96
C ASP A 224 8.01 -15.47 7.53
N ALA A 225 7.06 -15.13 6.67
CA ALA A 225 5.72 -14.64 7.05
C ALA A 225 4.59 -15.46 6.38
N PRO A 226 4.53 -16.79 6.59
CA PRO A 226 3.56 -17.69 5.96
C PRO A 226 2.12 -17.22 6.15
N ASP A 227 1.35 -17.18 5.05
CA ASP A 227 -0.09 -16.90 5.01
C ASP A 227 -0.46 -15.57 5.70
N ASN A 228 0.46 -14.61 5.73
CA ASN A 228 0.25 -13.34 6.40
C ASN A 228 -0.35 -12.30 5.44
N ALA A 229 -1.66 -12.14 5.50
CA ALA A 229 -2.40 -11.22 4.62
C ALA A 229 -1.88 -9.77 4.68
N GLU A 230 -1.44 -9.28 5.84
CA GLU A 230 -0.91 -7.92 5.98
C GLU A 230 0.39 -7.73 5.16
N VAL A 231 1.29 -8.71 5.21
CA VAL A 231 2.53 -8.70 4.41
C VAL A 231 2.24 -8.81 2.92
N VAL A 232 1.32 -9.69 2.51
CA VAL A 232 0.96 -9.88 1.10
C VAL A 232 0.27 -8.63 0.54
N VAL A 233 -0.64 -8.00 1.30
CA VAL A 233 -1.24 -6.71 0.92
C VAL A 233 -0.17 -5.64 0.77
N ALA A 234 0.75 -5.53 1.73
CA ALA A 234 1.84 -4.57 1.65
C ALA A 234 2.70 -4.78 0.40
N ALA A 235 3.01 -6.03 0.05
CA ALA A 235 3.77 -6.35 -1.16
C ALA A 235 3.00 -6.00 -2.44
N CYS A 236 1.72 -6.34 -2.55
CA CYS A 236 0.88 -5.96 -3.69
C CYS A 236 0.78 -4.44 -3.85
N GLU A 237 0.47 -3.70 -2.79
CA GLU A 237 0.31 -2.25 -2.85
C GLU A 237 1.63 -1.52 -3.11
N ALA A 238 2.74 -1.98 -2.50
CA ALA A 238 4.07 -1.48 -2.76
C ALA A 238 4.53 -1.74 -4.20
N TRP A 239 4.24 -2.92 -4.75
CA TRP A 239 4.53 -3.25 -6.15
C TRP A 239 3.80 -2.30 -7.09
N GLY A 240 2.49 -2.10 -6.88
CA GLY A 240 1.69 -1.19 -7.69
C GLY A 240 2.15 0.26 -7.58
N HIS A 241 2.54 0.70 -6.38
CA HIS A 241 3.13 2.02 -6.17
C HIS A 241 4.42 2.22 -6.97
N LEU A 242 5.36 1.27 -6.87
CA LEU A 242 6.63 1.33 -7.60
C LEU A 242 6.46 1.25 -9.12
N ALA A 243 5.53 0.40 -9.58
CA ALA A 243 5.18 0.27 -10.99
C ALA A 243 4.77 1.60 -11.62
N THR A 244 4.18 2.52 -10.84
CA THR A 244 3.81 3.85 -11.35
C THR A 244 4.99 4.73 -11.74
N PHE A 245 6.22 4.40 -11.32
CA PHE A 245 7.44 5.16 -11.62
C PHE A 245 8.24 4.56 -12.78
N LEU A 246 7.72 3.51 -13.44
CA LEU A 246 8.32 2.93 -14.63
C LEU A 246 7.50 3.32 -15.86
N ASP A 247 8.20 3.63 -16.96
CA ASP A 247 7.55 3.98 -18.23
C ASP A 247 6.98 2.77 -18.97
N ASP A 248 7.59 1.59 -18.79
CA ASP A 248 7.20 0.34 -19.43
C ASP A 248 7.16 -0.83 -18.44
N LEU A 249 6.08 -1.62 -18.52
CA LEU A 249 5.82 -2.80 -17.71
C LEU A 249 5.64 -4.07 -18.56
N GLU A 250 5.75 -3.99 -19.90
CA GLU A 250 5.46 -5.10 -20.81
C GLU A 250 6.25 -6.36 -20.44
N SER A 251 7.56 -6.22 -20.22
CA SER A 251 8.46 -7.34 -19.92
C SER A 251 8.14 -8.09 -18.62
N LYS A 252 7.49 -7.42 -17.65
CA LYS A 252 7.10 -8.01 -16.37
C LYS A 252 5.67 -8.54 -16.36
N THR A 253 4.83 -8.02 -17.27
CA THR A 253 3.38 -8.20 -17.22
C THR A 253 2.95 -9.67 -17.17
N GLU A 254 3.54 -10.55 -17.98
CA GLU A 254 3.13 -11.97 -18.01
C GLU A 254 3.34 -12.65 -16.63
N THR A 255 4.52 -12.51 -16.05
CA THR A 255 4.86 -13.12 -14.75
C THR A 255 3.99 -12.57 -13.62
N VAL A 256 3.88 -11.24 -13.52
CA VAL A 256 3.16 -10.62 -12.39
C VAL A 256 1.64 -10.81 -12.52
N MET A 257 1.12 -10.94 -13.74
CA MET A 257 -0.29 -11.22 -13.97
C MET A 257 -0.68 -12.60 -13.42
N ASP A 258 0.18 -13.61 -13.58
CA ASP A 258 -0.06 -14.94 -13.04
C ASP A 258 -0.09 -14.92 -11.50
N ALA A 259 0.86 -14.21 -10.87
CA ALA A 259 0.89 -14.01 -9.42
C ALA A 259 -0.40 -13.34 -8.90
N PHE A 260 -0.82 -12.23 -9.53
CA PHE A 260 -2.05 -11.54 -9.11
C PHE A 260 -3.32 -12.35 -9.40
N MET A 261 -3.36 -13.13 -10.47
CA MET A 261 -4.47 -14.05 -10.77
C MET A 261 -4.64 -15.11 -9.70
N GLU A 262 -3.56 -15.65 -9.15
CA GLU A 262 -3.61 -16.58 -8.03
C GLU A 262 -4.19 -15.91 -6.79
N GLN A 263 -3.73 -14.70 -6.46
CA GLN A 263 -4.17 -13.94 -5.29
C GLN A 263 -5.63 -13.49 -5.33
N LEU A 264 -6.27 -13.43 -6.50
CA LEU A 264 -7.72 -13.25 -6.60
C LEU A 264 -8.52 -14.37 -5.91
N ASN A 265 -7.91 -15.53 -5.67
CA ASN A 265 -8.53 -16.66 -4.95
C ASN A 265 -8.20 -16.67 -3.45
N SER A 266 -7.50 -15.67 -2.93
CA SER A 266 -7.18 -15.56 -1.49
C SER A 266 -8.44 -15.57 -0.63
N SER A 267 -8.33 -16.03 0.62
CA SER A 267 -9.43 -15.93 1.58
C SER A 267 -9.59 -14.54 2.19
N ASP A 268 -8.58 -13.68 2.04
CA ASP A 268 -8.59 -12.32 2.57
C ASP A 268 -9.02 -11.32 1.49
N SER A 269 -10.06 -10.53 1.79
CA SER A 269 -10.62 -9.57 0.82
C SER A 269 -9.66 -8.44 0.48
N ASN A 270 -8.76 -8.04 1.38
CA ASN A 270 -7.80 -6.97 1.10
C ASN A 270 -6.72 -7.47 0.14
N VAL A 271 -6.27 -8.72 0.29
CA VAL A 271 -5.34 -9.36 -0.68
C VAL A 271 -5.99 -9.42 -2.06
N GLN A 272 -7.25 -9.87 -2.14
CA GLN A 272 -8.00 -9.91 -3.40
C GLN A 272 -8.11 -8.52 -4.05
N ILE A 273 -8.44 -7.49 -3.25
CA ILE A 273 -8.55 -6.11 -3.75
C ILE A 273 -7.19 -5.64 -4.24
N ALA A 274 -6.13 -5.74 -3.45
CA ALA A 274 -4.79 -5.27 -3.82
C ALA A 274 -4.28 -5.94 -5.11
N ALA A 275 -4.50 -7.24 -5.28
CA ALA A 275 -4.18 -7.94 -6.53
C ALA A 275 -5.01 -7.43 -7.72
N GLY A 276 -6.32 -7.25 -7.53
CA GLY A 276 -7.21 -6.73 -8.57
C GLY A 276 -6.90 -5.29 -9.00
N GLU A 277 -6.51 -4.42 -8.06
CA GLU A 277 -6.11 -3.04 -8.35
C GLU A 277 -4.80 -3.00 -9.17
N ASN A 278 -3.86 -3.90 -8.89
CA ASN A 278 -2.64 -4.06 -9.71
C ASN A 278 -2.95 -4.57 -11.13
N ILE A 279 -3.89 -5.51 -11.28
CA ILE A 279 -4.36 -5.94 -12.60
C ILE A 279 -4.95 -4.74 -13.36
N ALA A 280 -5.75 -3.90 -12.70
CA ALA A 280 -6.29 -2.69 -13.32
C ALA A 280 -5.18 -1.71 -13.75
N LEU A 281 -4.13 -1.55 -12.92
CA LEU A 281 -2.94 -0.75 -13.25
C LEU A 281 -2.21 -1.30 -14.48
N LEU A 282 -2.02 -2.63 -14.60
CA LEU A 282 -1.40 -3.25 -15.78
C LEU A 282 -2.21 -2.97 -17.05
N TYR A 283 -3.53 -3.09 -16.99
CA TYR A 283 -4.41 -2.71 -18.12
C TYR A 283 -4.29 -1.23 -18.46
N GLU A 284 -4.28 -0.33 -17.48
CA GLU A 284 -4.06 1.11 -17.72
C GLU A 284 -2.68 1.41 -18.33
N SER A 285 -1.64 0.71 -17.89
CA SER A 285 -0.24 0.91 -18.29
C SER A 285 0.07 0.32 -19.67
N SER A 286 -0.70 -0.69 -20.12
CA SER A 286 -0.61 -1.21 -21.49
C SER A 286 -1.06 -0.22 -22.57
N TYR A 287 -1.52 0.97 -22.17
CA TYR A 287 -1.89 2.07 -23.05
C TYR A 287 -0.99 3.27 -22.79
N THR A 288 -0.43 3.86 -23.84
CA THR A 288 0.29 5.14 -23.74
C THR A 288 -0.38 6.22 -24.58
N GLU A 289 0.05 7.47 -24.42
CA GLU A 289 -0.46 8.56 -25.25
C GLU A 289 -0.21 8.28 -26.73
N ARG A 290 -1.17 8.72 -27.56
CA ARG A 290 -1.09 8.57 -29.01
C ARG A 290 -0.01 9.49 -29.56
N GLU A 291 0.90 8.91 -30.33
CA GLU A 291 1.96 9.63 -31.03
C GLU A 291 1.60 9.85 -32.50
N ALA A 292 2.40 10.65 -33.20
CA ALA A 292 2.17 10.96 -34.62
C ALA A 292 2.18 9.70 -35.51
N GLU A 293 2.93 8.66 -35.12
CA GLU A 293 3.09 7.42 -35.87
C GLU A 293 1.87 6.48 -35.77
N ASP A 294 1.03 6.63 -34.73
CA ASP A 294 -0.14 5.77 -34.48
C ASP A 294 -1.33 6.04 -35.42
N GLY A 295 -1.22 7.07 -36.26
CA GLY A 295 -2.30 7.53 -37.12
C GLY A 295 -3.46 8.20 -36.37
N PRO A 296 -4.51 8.61 -37.09
CA PRO A 296 -5.62 9.37 -36.50
C PRO A 296 -6.45 8.52 -35.54
N ALA A 297 -6.95 9.16 -34.48
CA ALA A 297 -7.83 8.52 -33.51
C ALA A 297 -9.12 8.02 -34.19
N SER A 298 -9.42 6.75 -34.02
CA SER A 298 -10.70 6.16 -34.44
C SER A 298 -11.80 6.48 -33.43
N LYS A 299 -13.01 6.78 -33.91
CA LYS A 299 -14.18 6.95 -33.04
C LYS A 299 -14.67 5.59 -32.58
N ILE A 300 -14.30 5.20 -31.37
CA ILE A 300 -14.74 3.95 -30.74
C ILE A 300 -15.84 4.29 -29.74
N TYR A 301 -16.92 3.52 -29.73
CA TYR A 301 -18.02 3.68 -28.81
C TYR A 301 -18.08 2.51 -27.85
N ASP A 302 -18.51 2.78 -26.62
CA ASP A 302 -18.77 1.72 -25.66
C ASP A 302 -20.15 1.07 -25.89
N ASN A 303 -20.47 0.07 -25.08
CA ASN A 303 -21.73 -0.68 -25.19
C ASN A 303 -22.99 0.19 -25.00
N GLU A 304 -22.86 1.39 -24.41
CA GLU A 304 -23.94 2.36 -24.21
C GLU A 304 -23.94 3.47 -25.28
N GLY A 305 -23.06 3.37 -26.29
CA GLY A 305 -22.97 4.32 -27.40
C GLY A 305 -22.20 5.62 -27.08
N PHE A 306 -21.44 5.66 -25.99
CA PHE A 306 -20.60 6.81 -25.63
C PHE A 306 -19.20 6.69 -26.22
N LEU A 307 -18.66 7.80 -26.72
CA LEU A 307 -17.32 7.85 -27.28
C LEU A 307 -16.29 7.49 -26.19
N ILE A 308 -15.47 6.48 -26.47
CA ILE A 308 -14.34 6.09 -25.65
C ILE A 308 -13.18 7.03 -25.96
N ASP A 309 -12.48 7.45 -24.91
CA ASP A 309 -11.25 8.21 -25.04
C ASP A 309 -10.24 7.41 -25.89
N SER A 310 -9.90 7.96 -27.05
CA SER A 310 -9.01 7.40 -28.07
C SER A 310 -7.67 8.17 -28.16
N SER A 311 -7.43 9.06 -27.18
CA SER A 311 -6.15 9.77 -27.00
C SER A 311 -5.01 8.82 -26.61
N ARG A 312 -5.32 7.62 -26.11
CA ARG A 312 -4.35 6.59 -25.77
C ARG A 312 -4.48 5.38 -26.69
N VAL A 313 -3.36 4.69 -26.92
CA VAL A 313 -3.25 3.54 -27.83
C VAL A 313 -2.71 2.34 -27.06
N LYS A 314 -3.31 1.17 -27.30
CA LYS A 314 -2.84 -0.09 -26.74
C LYS A 314 -1.47 -0.46 -27.33
N ARG A 315 -0.50 -0.77 -26.48
CA ARG A 315 0.87 -1.15 -26.85
C ARG A 315 1.09 -2.66 -26.82
N TYR A 316 0.57 -3.34 -25.80
CA TYR A 316 0.71 -4.78 -25.65
C TYR A 316 -0.55 -5.43 -25.04
N GLU A 317 -0.64 -6.76 -25.11
CA GLU A 317 -1.72 -7.53 -24.49
C GLU A 317 -1.33 -7.91 -23.06
N VAL A 318 -2.15 -7.52 -22.08
CA VAL A 318 -1.87 -7.79 -20.66
C VAL A 318 -2.09 -9.25 -20.28
N TYR A 319 -3.20 -9.83 -20.75
CA TYR A 319 -3.54 -11.20 -20.39
C TYR A 319 -4.27 -11.91 -21.53
N LYS A 320 -3.73 -13.06 -21.95
CA LYS A 320 -4.26 -13.86 -23.07
C LYS A 320 -5.69 -14.36 -22.82
N HIS A 321 -6.04 -14.65 -21.56
CA HIS A 321 -7.34 -15.22 -21.18
C HIS A 321 -8.26 -14.19 -20.52
N LYS A 322 -8.46 -13.04 -21.18
CA LYS A 322 -9.29 -11.92 -20.67
C LYS A 322 -10.69 -12.35 -20.21
N ASP A 323 -11.34 -13.28 -20.92
CA ASP A 323 -12.67 -13.77 -20.56
C ASP A 323 -12.69 -14.52 -19.22
N GLN A 324 -11.66 -15.34 -18.96
CA GLN A 324 -11.51 -16.04 -17.69
C GLN A 324 -11.29 -15.04 -16.54
N LEU A 325 -10.45 -14.04 -16.76
CA LEU A 325 -10.23 -12.96 -15.80
C LEU A 325 -11.55 -12.24 -15.48
N LEU A 326 -12.29 -11.80 -16.50
CA LEU A 326 -13.57 -11.12 -16.31
C LEU A 326 -14.60 -11.99 -15.56
N HIS A 327 -14.62 -13.30 -15.81
CA HIS A 327 -15.46 -14.23 -15.06
C HIS A 327 -15.08 -14.28 -13.56
N THR A 328 -13.79 -14.40 -13.24
CA THR A 328 -13.31 -14.40 -11.85
C THR A 328 -13.64 -13.08 -11.15
N LEU A 329 -13.35 -11.94 -11.78
CA LEU A 329 -13.65 -10.63 -11.21
C LEU A 329 -15.14 -10.38 -11.03
N THR A 330 -15.97 -10.84 -11.96
CA THR A 330 -17.44 -10.75 -11.85
C THR A 330 -17.95 -11.61 -10.69
N SER A 331 -17.31 -12.75 -10.43
CA SER A 331 -17.63 -13.59 -9.28
C SER A 331 -17.31 -12.87 -7.96
N LEU A 332 -16.14 -12.24 -7.85
CA LEU A 332 -15.74 -11.45 -6.68
C LEU A 332 -16.62 -10.21 -6.46
N LYS A 333 -16.99 -9.51 -7.54
CA LYS A 333 -17.93 -8.38 -7.51
C LYS A 333 -19.31 -8.78 -6.96
N ASN A 334 -19.73 -10.02 -7.18
CA ASN A 334 -21.04 -10.53 -6.74
C ASN A 334 -20.95 -11.40 -5.48
N GLU A 335 -19.78 -11.47 -4.83
CA GLU A 335 -19.56 -12.33 -3.67
C GLU A 335 -20.52 -11.97 -2.52
N SER A 336 -21.27 -12.95 -2.03
CA SER A 336 -22.33 -12.74 -1.05
C SER A 336 -22.12 -13.53 0.25
N SER A 337 -20.97 -14.20 0.37
CA SER A 337 -20.58 -14.99 1.53
C SER A 337 -20.80 -14.24 2.83
N LYS A 338 -21.54 -14.89 3.74
CA LYS A 338 -21.83 -14.36 5.07
C LYS A 338 -20.60 -14.27 5.96
N HIS A 339 -19.50 -14.92 5.58
CA HIS A 339 -18.23 -14.91 6.32
C HIS A 339 -17.44 -13.63 6.12
N ILE A 340 -17.69 -12.87 5.06
CA ILE A 340 -17.06 -11.57 4.82
C ILE A 340 -17.87 -10.49 5.56
N ALA A 341 -17.18 -9.67 6.36
CA ALA A 341 -17.81 -8.57 7.06
C ALA A 341 -18.51 -7.61 6.09
N LYS A 342 -19.63 -7.02 6.51
CA LYS A 342 -20.46 -6.17 5.65
C LYS A 342 -19.68 -5.01 5.03
N ARG A 343 -18.77 -4.41 5.81
CA ARG A 343 -17.91 -3.30 5.35
C ARG A 343 -16.97 -3.79 4.24
N ASP A 344 -16.26 -4.87 4.49
CA ASP A 344 -15.23 -5.37 3.58
C ASP A 344 -15.86 -5.89 2.28
N ARG A 345 -17.03 -6.54 2.37
CA ARG A 345 -17.82 -6.94 1.19
C ARG A 345 -18.24 -5.74 0.33
N LYS A 346 -18.65 -4.63 0.96
CA LYS A 346 -19.01 -3.42 0.22
C LYS A 346 -17.79 -2.83 -0.50
N ASN A 347 -16.63 -2.83 0.15
CA ASN A 347 -15.38 -2.39 -0.46
C ASN A 347 -14.99 -3.30 -1.62
N LEU A 348 -15.03 -4.62 -1.43
CA LEU A 348 -14.81 -5.65 -2.45
C LEU A 348 -15.66 -5.37 -3.70
N HIS A 349 -16.97 -5.26 -3.54
CA HIS A 349 -17.89 -4.99 -4.66
C HIS A 349 -17.58 -3.67 -5.36
N ALA A 350 -17.27 -2.64 -4.58
CA ALA A 350 -16.97 -1.32 -5.12
C ALA A 350 -15.63 -1.31 -5.89
N SER A 351 -14.60 -1.99 -5.40
CA SER A 351 -13.29 -2.10 -6.07
C SER A 351 -13.40 -2.96 -7.33
N PHE A 352 -14.00 -4.15 -7.25
CA PHE A 352 -14.12 -5.03 -8.42
C PHE A 352 -15.05 -4.47 -9.51
N SER A 353 -16.00 -3.60 -9.17
CA SER A 353 -16.75 -2.87 -10.19
C SER A 353 -15.87 -1.89 -10.98
N ASP A 354 -14.93 -1.22 -10.32
CA ASP A 354 -14.01 -0.27 -10.96
C ASP A 354 -12.92 -1.01 -11.76
N ILE A 355 -12.40 -2.13 -11.22
CA ILE A 355 -11.42 -3.00 -11.88
C ILE A 355 -11.99 -3.57 -13.17
N ILE A 356 -13.21 -4.14 -13.15
CA ILE A 356 -13.88 -4.66 -14.36
C ILE A 356 -14.04 -3.56 -15.41
N ASN A 357 -14.49 -2.36 -14.99
CA ASN A 357 -14.67 -1.23 -15.90
C ASN A 357 -13.34 -0.85 -16.58
N THR A 358 -12.23 -0.88 -15.82
CA THR A 358 -10.89 -0.60 -16.37
C THR A 358 -10.43 -1.69 -17.34
N ILE A 359 -10.67 -2.96 -17.05
CA ILE A 359 -10.27 -4.06 -17.94
C ILE A 359 -11.05 -4.01 -19.27
N GLU A 360 -12.32 -3.63 -19.22
CA GLU A 360 -13.12 -3.39 -20.43
C GLU A 360 -12.68 -2.11 -21.15
N TYR A 361 -12.39 -1.05 -20.39
CA TYR A 361 -12.07 0.29 -20.88
C TYR A 361 -10.86 0.89 -20.16
N PRO A 362 -9.62 0.55 -20.57
CA PRO A 362 -8.40 0.90 -19.84
C PRO A 362 -8.12 2.40 -19.66
N THR A 363 -8.83 3.26 -20.38
CA THR A 363 -8.67 4.73 -20.30
C THR A 363 -9.48 5.38 -19.17
N ARG A 364 -10.43 4.66 -18.55
CA ARG A 364 -11.40 5.24 -17.59
C ARG A 364 -10.89 5.40 -16.15
N GLY A 365 -9.88 4.63 -15.77
CA GLY A 365 -9.30 4.68 -14.41
C GLY A 365 -10.29 4.33 -13.29
N PRO A 366 -9.89 4.56 -12.02
CA PRO A 366 -10.69 4.18 -10.86
C PRO A 366 -11.93 5.08 -10.69
N ARG A 367 -12.98 4.55 -10.03
CA ARG A 367 -14.19 5.29 -9.62
C ARG A 367 -14.91 6.03 -10.77
N PHE A 368 -14.82 5.53 -11.99
CA PHE A 368 -15.43 6.15 -13.16
C PHE A 368 -16.97 6.11 -13.12
N GLN A 369 -17.62 7.26 -13.26
CA GLN A 369 -19.08 7.40 -13.26
C GLN A 369 -19.64 7.40 -14.68
N ASN A 370 -20.43 6.38 -15.00
CA ASN A 370 -21.13 6.26 -16.28
C ASN A 370 -22.33 7.23 -16.44
N ALA A 371 -22.75 7.92 -15.38
CA ALA A 371 -23.85 8.87 -15.49
C ALA A 371 -23.49 10.03 -16.41
N ILE A 372 -24.49 10.51 -17.13
CA ILE A 372 -24.36 11.56 -18.14
C ILE A 372 -24.62 12.90 -17.49
N ASN A 373 -23.75 13.87 -17.77
CA ASN A 373 -24.00 15.26 -17.45
C ASN A 373 -24.94 15.85 -18.52
N VAL A 374 -26.12 16.29 -18.08
CA VAL A 374 -27.19 16.80 -18.97
C VAL A 374 -26.75 18.03 -19.76
N GLU A 375 -25.82 18.83 -19.25
CA GLU A 375 -25.36 20.06 -19.88
C GLU A 375 -24.28 19.80 -20.94
N THR A 376 -23.38 18.86 -20.70
CA THR A 376 -22.25 18.57 -21.61
C THR A 376 -22.52 17.40 -22.55
N GLY A 377 -23.53 16.57 -22.26
CA GLY A 377 -23.81 15.31 -22.98
C GLY A 377 -22.74 14.23 -22.74
N ASN A 378 -21.72 14.51 -21.93
CA ASN A 378 -20.60 13.62 -21.65
C ASN A 378 -20.76 12.96 -20.27
N ARG A 379 -20.01 11.89 -20.03
CA ARG A 379 -19.95 11.24 -18.72
C ARG A 379 -19.19 12.08 -17.70
N TYR A 380 -19.57 11.96 -16.42
CA TYR A 380 -18.94 12.71 -15.33
C TYR A 380 -17.45 12.37 -15.10
N GLY A 381 -16.98 11.20 -15.56
CA GLY A 381 -15.60 10.76 -15.34
C GLY A 381 -15.37 10.23 -13.92
N SER A 382 -14.13 10.27 -13.43
CA SER A 382 -13.82 9.84 -12.06
C SER A 382 -14.53 10.68 -11.01
N ARG A 383 -15.10 10.02 -10.00
CA ARG A 383 -15.71 10.66 -8.83
C ARG A 383 -14.70 11.06 -7.77
N MET A 384 -13.47 10.56 -7.89
CA MET A 384 -12.47 10.75 -6.86
C MET A 384 -11.75 12.07 -7.07
N LYS A 385 -12.03 13.03 -6.20
CA LYS A 385 -11.46 14.38 -6.26
C LYS A 385 -10.87 14.77 -4.91
N ILE A 386 -9.67 15.31 -4.91
CA ILE A 386 -9.07 15.95 -3.75
C ILE A 386 -9.31 17.44 -3.87
N ARG A 387 -10.03 18.01 -2.92
CA ARG A 387 -10.26 19.45 -2.84
C ARG A 387 -9.25 20.07 -1.90
N VAL A 388 -8.66 21.18 -2.34
CA VAL A 388 -7.65 21.89 -1.57
C VAL A 388 -8.10 23.33 -1.43
N LYS A 389 -8.14 23.81 -0.19
CA LYS A 389 -8.50 25.20 0.11
C LYS A 389 -7.59 26.13 -0.67
N ASN A 390 -8.18 27.03 -1.45
CA ASN A 390 -7.49 28.02 -2.30
C ASN A 390 -6.63 27.46 -3.46
N LYS A 391 -6.76 26.17 -3.83
CA LYS A 391 -6.20 25.58 -5.06
C LYS A 391 -7.30 24.87 -5.87
N ALA A 392 -7.00 24.50 -7.12
CA ALA A 392 -7.89 23.68 -7.94
C ALA A 392 -8.14 22.30 -7.30
N SER A 393 -9.24 21.64 -7.69
CA SER A 393 -9.48 20.24 -7.31
C SER A 393 -8.62 19.30 -8.17
N LEU A 394 -7.86 18.40 -7.53
CA LEU A 394 -7.15 17.34 -8.22
C LEU A 394 -8.09 16.15 -8.46
N ASP A 395 -8.29 15.81 -9.72
CA ASP A 395 -9.04 14.64 -10.13
C ASP A 395 -8.12 13.41 -10.15
N ILE A 396 -8.51 12.36 -9.45
CA ILE A 396 -7.82 11.07 -9.43
C ILE A 396 -8.54 10.14 -10.41
N ASP A 397 -8.23 10.34 -11.67
CA ASP A 397 -8.85 9.72 -12.83
C ASP A 397 -8.02 8.57 -13.42
N LYS A 398 -6.88 8.26 -12.81
CA LYS A 398 -5.95 7.21 -13.22
C LYS A 398 -5.51 6.35 -12.05
N TRP A 399 -5.26 5.07 -12.30
CA TRP A 399 -4.77 4.12 -11.31
C TRP A 399 -3.41 4.54 -10.77
N TRP A 400 -2.49 4.99 -11.63
CA TRP A 400 -1.18 5.46 -11.16
C TRP A 400 -1.28 6.61 -10.15
N LYS A 401 -2.20 7.57 -10.36
CA LYS A 401 -2.46 8.65 -9.40
C LYS A 401 -3.00 8.11 -8.09
N MET A 402 -3.87 7.11 -8.15
CA MET A 402 -4.44 6.49 -6.95
C MET A 402 -3.39 5.73 -6.14
N PHE A 403 -2.52 4.95 -6.77
CA PHE A 403 -1.44 4.22 -6.09
C PHE A 403 -0.49 5.19 -5.38
N ARG A 404 -0.01 6.24 -6.07
CA ARG A 404 0.86 7.27 -5.46
C ARG A 404 0.15 8.01 -4.33
N LEU A 405 -1.13 8.36 -4.50
CA LEU A 405 -1.93 8.99 -3.46
C LEU A 405 -2.08 8.09 -2.22
N ASN A 406 -2.38 6.81 -2.40
CA ASN A 406 -2.58 5.88 -1.30
C ASN A 406 -1.29 5.67 -0.51
N ALA A 407 -0.15 5.49 -1.19
CA ALA A 407 1.15 5.40 -0.53
C ALA A 407 1.47 6.65 0.30
N LEU A 408 1.19 7.85 -0.23
CA LEU A 408 1.37 9.10 0.50
C LEU A 408 0.42 9.25 1.68
N LYS A 409 -0.85 8.84 1.54
CA LYS A 409 -1.82 8.88 2.64
C LYS A 409 -1.48 7.91 3.77
N GLU A 410 -0.92 6.75 3.45
CA GLU A 410 -0.48 5.77 4.43
C GLU A 410 0.64 6.35 5.32
N VAL A 411 1.57 7.10 4.71
CA VAL A 411 2.71 7.70 5.43
C VAL A 411 2.34 9.01 6.13
N LEU A 412 1.56 9.88 5.50
CA LEU A 412 1.27 11.24 6.01
C LEU A 412 0.00 11.32 6.85
N GLY A 413 -0.88 10.33 6.75
CA GLY A 413 -2.17 10.30 7.42
C GLY A 413 -2.99 11.57 7.19
N GLY A 414 -3.54 12.13 8.27
CA GLY A 414 -4.30 13.38 8.24
C GLY A 414 -3.49 14.62 7.84
N GLY A 415 -2.16 14.52 7.79
CA GLY A 415 -1.26 15.59 7.40
C GLY A 415 -1.07 15.76 5.89
N PHE A 416 -1.57 14.82 5.08
CA PHE A 416 -1.42 14.83 3.62
C PHE A 416 -1.75 16.19 2.97
N LEU A 417 -2.85 16.83 3.39
CA LEU A 417 -3.27 18.11 2.78
C LEU A 417 -2.30 19.26 3.05
N VAL A 418 -1.64 19.27 4.22
CA VAL A 418 -0.61 20.28 4.55
C VAL A 418 0.58 20.13 3.61
N HIS A 419 1.03 18.90 3.44
CA HIS A 419 2.13 18.57 2.54
C HIS A 419 1.79 18.81 1.08
N PHE A 420 0.60 18.44 0.63
CA PHE A 420 0.15 18.72 -0.73
C PHE A 420 0.08 20.24 -1.04
N GLN A 421 -0.06 21.08 -0.01
CA GLN A 421 -0.03 22.53 -0.19
C GLN A 421 1.40 23.10 -0.26
N GLN A 422 2.37 22.48 0.43
CA GLN A 422 3.66 23.09 0.76
C GLN A 422 4.89 22.33 0.21
N ASN A 423 4.78 21.01 0.02
CA ASN A 423 5.86 20.13 -0.41
C ASN A 423 5.77 19.87 -1.91
N ASN A 424 6.64 20.51 -2.69
CA ASN A 424 6.67 20.36 -4.15
C ASN A 424 6.92 18.91 -4.58
N ALA A 425 7.76 18.15 -3.86
CA ALA A 425 8.03 16.76 -4.22
C ALA A 425 6.76 15.88 -4.17
N ILE A 426 5.82 16.21 -3.28
CA ILE A 426 4.52 15.52 -3.19
C ILE A 426 3.57 15.99 -4.30
N ILE A 427 3.56 17.28 -4.61
CA ILE A 427 2.75 17.85 -5.69
C ILE A 427 3.14 17.23 -7.04
N ASP A 428 4.45 17.19 -7.32
CA ASP A 428 5.02 16.65 -8.54
C ASP A 428 4.75 15.13 -8.63
N SER A 429 4.90 14.41 -7.52
CA SER A 429 4.67 12.96 -7.47
C SER A 429 3.25 12.56 -7.87
N ILE A 430 2.22 13.34 -7.52
CA ILE A 430 0.84 13.03 -7.92
C ILE A 430 0.37 13.76 -9.20
N GLY A 431 1.31 14.36 -9.93
CA GLY A 431 1.08 15.01 -11.22
C GLY A 431 0.12 16.18 -11.18
N PHE A 432 0.11 16.94 -10.06
CA PHE A 432 -0.67 18.17 -9.98
C PHE A 432 0.14 19.33 -10.53
N ASN A 433 -0.09 19.69 -11.80
CA ASN A 433 0.47 20.90 -12.39
C ASN A 433 -0.43 22.10 -12.02
N ASN A 434 0.14 23.14 -11.41
CA ASN A 434 -0.55 24.39 -11.06
C ASN A 434 -1.04 25.17 -12.28
#